data_AF-A0A4P8PRA1-F1
#
_entry.id   AF-A0A4P8PRA1-F1
#
_cell.length_a   1.000
_cell.length_b   1.000
_cell.length_c   1.000
_cell.angle_alpha   90.00
_cell.angle_beta   90.00
_cell.angle_gamma   90.00
#
_symmetry.space_group_name_H-M   'P 1'
#
loop_
_entity.id
_entity.type
_entity.pdbx_description
1 polymer ?
#
loop_
_entity_poly.entity_id
_entity_poly.type
_entity_poly.pdbx_seq_one_letter_code
_entity_poly.pdbx_strand_id
1 'polypeptide(L)'
;MQKSRFAVVAATVAALPLLTTVPAHAASLDIPGLIGEGVDNLEYTVASGVGDTVSSLGRFAEAHAYLAGDPSTRYVVVLGARLDPGGTRPAVLDARLDTAAAIARIHPANKVIVSGGPTQPLPFSEAQSMLVGLVLRGVNPANIILENASYSTVENARNTTGILASAGAQGAVLVTSASHIDRALATFQAASGQFRYVPVAAPG
;
A
#
# COMPACT_ATOMS: atom_id res chain seq x y z
N MET A 1 4.52 5.18 -48.76
CA MET A 1 3.86 4.33 -47.74
C MET A 1 4.37 4.74 -46.37
N GLN A 2 3.59 5.55 -45.66
CA GLN A 2 4.00 6.29 -44.47
C GLN A 2 3.33 5.64 -43.25
N LYS A 3 4.15 5.09 -42.34
CA LYS A 3 3.69 4.49 -41.09
C LYS A 3 3.52 5.59 -40.04
N SER A 4 2.30 5.73 -39.55
CA SER A 4 1.89 6.63 -38.47
C SER A 4 2.53 6.19 -37.15
N ARG A 5 3.17 7.12 -36.45
CA ARG A 5 3.69 6.92 -35.09
C ARG A 5 2.64 7.38 -34.07
N PHE A 6 2.27 6.49 -33.15
CA PHE A 6 1.48 6.85 -31.97
C PHE A 6 2.40 7.52 -30.95
N ALA A 7 2.09 8.76 -30.57
CA ALA A 7 2.70 9.45 -29.44
C ALA A 7 1.85 9.17 -28.20
N VAL A 8 2.43 8.51 -27.20
CA VAL A 8 1.88 8.52 -25.83
C VAL A 8 2.48 9.73 -25.13
N VAL A 9 1.60 10.64 -24.71
CA VAL A 9 1.92 11.91 -24.06
C VAL A 9 2.54 11.64 -22.69
N ALA A 10 3.85 11.84 -22.58
CA ALA A 10 4.51 12.03 -21.29
C ALA A 10 4.26 13.48 -20.85
N ALA A 11 3.52 13.65 -19.75
CA ALA A 11 3.24 14.96 -19.18
C ALA A 11 4.56 15.68 -18.83
N THR A 12 4.80 16.80 -19.51
CA THR A 12 5.96 17.66 -19.38
C THR A 12 5.76 18.55 -18.15
N VAL A 13 6.61 18.42 -17.12
CA VAL A 13 6.75 19.47 -16.10
C VAL A 13 7.86 20.40 -16.58
N ALA A 14 7.47 21.55 -17.14
CA ALA A 14 8.39 22.61 -17.51
C ALA A 14 8.96 23.26 -16.24
N ALA A 15 10.28 23.27 -16.11
CA ALA A 15 11.04 24.05 -15.14
C ALA A 15 11.59 25.32 -15.78
N LEU A 16 11.79 26.39 -14.99
CA LEU A 16 12.96 27.31 -15.06
C LEU A 16 12.93 28.31 -13.86
N PRO A 17 14.05 28.96 -13.46
CA PRO A 17 15.00 28.44 -12.46
C PRO A 17 15.24 29.40 -11.27
N LEU A 18 15.78 28.89 -10.16
CA LEU A 18 16.77 29.67 -9.38
C LEU A 18 17.84 28.74 -8.79
N LEU A 19 19.07 29.15 -9.05
CA LEU A 19 20.36 28.53 -8.78
C LEU A 19 20.55 28.12 -7.31
N THR A 20 20.84 26.85 -7.01
CA THR A 20 21.92 26.45 -6.08
C THR A 20 22.36 25.02 -6.42
N THR A 21 23.66 24.84 -6.62
CA THR A 21 24.30 23.57 -6.97
C THR A 21 24.49 22.70 -5.72
N VAL A 22 23.83 21.54 -5.66
CA VAL A 22 24.08 20.48 -4.67
C VAL A 22 24.54 19.24 -5.45
N PRO A 23 25.61 18.52 -5.05
CA PRO A 23 26.20 17.48 -5.90
C PRO A 23 25.27 16.27 -6.00
N ALA A 24 24.98 15.86 -7.24
CA ALA A 24 24.21 14.67 -7.55
C ALA A 24 25.06 13.40 -7.30
N HIS A 25 24.52 12.42 -6.57
CA HIS A 25 24.99 11.04 -6.64
C HIS A 25 24.06 10.28 -7.60
N ALA A 26 24.62 9.79 -8.71
CA ALA A 26 23.89 8.90 -9.62
C ALA A 26 23.70 7.53 -8.94
N ALA A 27 22.46 7.06 -8.87
CA ALA A 27 22.14 5.69 -8.48
C ALA A 27 21.31 5.05 -9.60
N SER A 28 21.72 3.87 -10.07
CA SER A 28 20.99 3.08 -11.06
C SER A 28 19.99 2.16 -10.35
N LEU A 29 18.79 2.03 -10.92
CA LEU A 29 17.77 1.06 -10.50
C LEU A 29 17.52 0.09 -11.65
N ASP A 30 17.74 -1.19 -11.39
CA ASP A 30 17.47 -2.27 -12.33
C ASP A 30 16.05 -2.81 -12.03
N ILE A 31 15.09 -2.52 -12.91
CA ILE A 31 13.68 -2.91 -12.76
C ILE A 31 13.39 -4.07 -13.73
N PRO A 32 13.24 -5.32 -13.25
CA PRO A 32 12.92 -6.45 -14.12
C PRO A 32 11.52 -6.28 -14.73
N GLY A 33 11.45 -6.10 -16.04
CA GLY A 33 10.21 -5.92 -16.81
C GLY A 33 10.24 -4.81 -17.86
N LEU A 34 11.23 -3.88 -17.78
CA LEU A 34 11.41 -2.82 -18.79
C LEU A 34 12.39 -3.20 -19.93
N ILE A 35 13.06 -4.36 -19.79
CA ILE A 35 14.12 -4.83 -20.68
C ILE A 35 13.60 -5.27 -22.07
N GLY A 36 12.27 -5.43 -22.22
CA GLY A 36 11.63 -5.78 -23.49
C GLY A 36 11.50 -4.63 -24.50
N GLU A 37 11.71 -3.38 -24.07
CA GLU A 37 11.56 -2.16 -24.88
C GLU A 37 12.91 -1.47 -25.17
N GLY A 38 14.04 -2.13 -24.91
CA GLY A 38 15.38 -1.63 -25.26
C GLY A 38 15.89 -0.48 -24.40
N VAL A 39 15.49 -0.42 -23.13
CA VAL A 39 15.98 0.59 -22.16
C VAL A 39 16.99 -0.08 -21.24
N ASP A 40 18.27 0.05 -21.57
CA ASP A 40 19.34 -0.68 -20.88
C ASP A 40 19.72 -0.11 -19.51
N ASN A 41 19.38 1.16 -19.22
CA ASN A 41 19.54 1.80 -17.91
C ASN A 41 18.68 3.09 -17.84
N LEU A 42 18.04 3.34 -16.68
CA LEU A 42 17.38 4.61 -16.37
C LEU A 42 18.22 5.39 -15.36
N GLU A 43 18.97 6.38 -15.85
CA GLU A 43 19.60 7.40 -14.99
C GLU A 43 18.60 8.52 -14.70
N TYR A 44 18.38 8.84 -13.42
CA TYR A 44 17.53 9.96 -13.00
C TYR A 44 18.19 10.78 -11.88
N THR A 45 18.04 12.11 -11.95
CA THR A 45 18.59 13.06 -10.95
C THR A 45 17.56 13.33 -9.86
N VAL A 46 17.86 12.93 -8.62
CA VAL A 46 16.95 13.07 -7.47
C VAL A 46 16.99 14.49 -6.89
N ALA A 47 15.91 15.26 -7.11
CA ALA A 47 15.60 16.43 -6.28
C ALA A 47 14.95 15.97 -4.96
N SER A 48 15.21 16.67 -3.85
CA SER A 48 14.54 16.40 -2.56
C SER A 48 13.01 16.52 -2.73
N GLY A 49 12.31 15.40 -2.50
CA GLY A 49 10.89 15.20 -2.83
C GLY A 49 10.64 14.09 -3.86
N VAL A 50 11.63 13.78 -4.71
CA VAL A 50 11.55 12.66 -5.67
C VAL A 50 11.95 11.33 -5.01
N GLY A 51 12.79 11.35 -3.97
CA GLY A 51 13.17 10.16 -3.21
C GLY A 51 11.99 9.41 -2.60
N ASP A 52 11.00 10.14 -2.07
CA ASP A 52 9.78 9.56 -1.50
C ASP A 52 8.89 8.96 -2.59
N THR A 53 8.84 9.59 -3.77
CA THR A 53 8.05 9.13 -4.92
C THR A 53 8.65 7.84 -5.51
N VAL A 54 9.96 7.80 -5.73
CA VAL A 54 10.67 6.61 -6.25
C VAL A 54 10.58 5.45 -5.26
N SER A 55 10.76 5.72 -3.97
CA SER A 55 10.61 4.70 -2.91
C SER A 55 9.18 4.17 -2.83
N SER A 56 8.18 5.03 -3.01
CA SER A 56 6.77 4.63 -3.06
C SER A 56 6.48 3.76 -4.27
N LEU A 57 6.95 4.14 -5.47
CA LEU A 57 6.81 3.34 -6.68
C LEU A 57 7.49 1.96 -6.55
N GLY A 58 8.70 1.92 -5.97
CA GLY A 58 9.40 0.66 -5.70
C GLY A 58 8.60 -0.27 -4.78
N ARG A 59 8.00 0.27 -3.72
CA ARG A 59 7.12 -0.50 -2.82
C ARG A 59 5.84 -0.98 -3.49
N PHE A 60 5.22 -0.16 -4.34
CA PHE A 60 4.07 -0.60 -5.14
C PHE A 60 4.44 -1.70 -6.14
N ALA A 61 5.60 -1.61 -6.78
CA ALA A 61 6.09 -2.65 -7.68
C ALA A 61 6.37 -3.96 -6.94
N GLU A 62 6.99 -3.90 -5.75
CA GLU A 62 7.19 -5.08 -4.90
C GLU A 62 5.85 -5.68 -4.45
N ALA A 63 4.90 -4.85 -4.03
CA ALA A 63 3.57 -5.29 -3.64
C ALA A 63 2.83 -5.96 -4.82
N HIS A 64 2.94 -5.41 -6.02
CA HIS A 64 2.39 -6.01 -7.23
C HIS A 64 3.02 -7.38 -7.51
N ALA A 65 4.35 -7.46 -7.52
CA ALA A 65 5.07 -8.71 -7.75
C ALA A 65 4.73 -9.78 -6.69
N TYR A 66 4.56 -9.36 -5.43
CA TYR A 66 4.10 -10.25 -4.36
C TYR A 66 2.67 -10.72 -4.62
N LEU A 67 1.71 -9.83 -4.88
CA LEU A 67 0.30 -10.21 -5.07
C LEU A 67 0.02 -10.97 -6.37
N ALA A 68 0.92 -10.90 -7.36
CA ALA A 68 0.77 -11.55 -8.67
C ALA A 68 0.90 -13.08 -8.67
N GLY A 69 1.37 -13.71 -7.60
CA GLY A 69 1.27 -15.19 -7.49
C GLY A 69 -0.06 -15.63 -6.88
N ASP A 70 -0.07 -16.77 -6.18
CA ASP A 70 -1.33 -17.41 -5.77
C ASP A 70 -2.18 -16.52 -4.84
N PRO A 71 -3.34 -16.02 -5.31
CA PRO A 71 -4.18 -15.09 -4.55
C PRO A 71 -4.87 -15.73 -3.35
N SER A 72 -4.92 -17.07 -3.26
CA SER A 72 -5.49 -17.78 -2.11
C SER A 72 -4.62 -17.68 -0.86
N THR A 73 -3.31 -17.42 -1.04
CA THR A 73 -2.31 -17.37 0.05
C THR A 73 -1.73 -15.98 0.27
N ARG A 74 -2.11 -14.97 -0.51
CA ARG A 74 -1.50 -13.62 -0.49
C ARG A 74 -2.55 -12.54 -0.30
N TYR A 75 -2.37 -11.77 0.76
CA TYR A 75 -3.40 -10.86 1.26
C TYR A 75 -2.94 -9.41 1.19
N VAL A 76 -3.91 -8.50 1.24
CA VAL A 76 -3.67 -7.09 1.58
C VAL A 76 -4.19 -6.87 2.98
N VAL A 77 -3.40 -6.24 3.86
CA VAL A 77 -3.81 -5.85 5.22
C VAL A 77 -3.82 -4.34 5.29
N VAL A 78 -4.95 -3.76 5.68
CA VAL A 78 -5.10 -2.32 5.89
C VAL A 78 -5.22 -2.04 7.37
N LEU A 79 -4.28 -1.25 7.90
CA LEU A 79 -4.29 -0.89 9.32
C LEU A 79 -5.15 0.34 9.58
N GLY A 80 -5.86 0.26 10.68
CA GLY A 80 -6.73 1.32 11.12
C GLY A 80 -6.07 2.59 11.66
N ALA A 81 -6.84 3.67 11.68
CA ALA A 81 -6.62 4.89 12.43
C ALA A 81 -7.91 5.32 13.15
N ARG A 82 -7.77 5.77 14.41
CA ARG A 82 -8.88 6.18 15.28
C ARG A 82 -9.91 7.05 14.54
N LEU A 83 -11.18 6.66 14.61
CA LEU A 83 -12.28 7.43 14.04
C LEU A 83 -12.47 8.76 14.77
N ASP A 84 -13.04 9.75 14.09
CA ASP A 84 -13.45 11.00 14.73
C ASP A 84 -14.64 10.76 15.68
N PRO A 85 -14.90 11.65 16.65
CA PRO A 85 -16.03 11.51 17.59
C PRO A 85 -17.41 11.34 16.94
N GLY A 86 -17.57 11.76 15.68
CA GLY A 86 -18.80 11.56 14.88
C GLY A 86 -18.85 10.28 14.06
N GLY A 87 -17.84 9.41 14.16
CA GLY A 87 -17.73 8.17 13.37
C GLY A 87 -17.24 8.36 11.94
N THR A 88 -16.84 9.58 11.57
CA THR A 88 -16.17 9.83 10.29
C THR A 88 -14.75 9.28 10.29
N ARG A 89 -14.29 8.91 9.10
CA ARG A 89 -12.91 8.49 8.88
C ARG A 89 -12.04 9.75 8.81
N PRO A 90 -10.94 9.84 9.57
CA PRO A 90 -9.98 10.92 9.38
C PRO A 90 -9.30 10.77 8.01
N ALA A 91 -8.75 11.87 7.48
CA ALA A 91 -8.11 11.90 6.16
C ALA A 91 -7.00 10.84 5.99
N VAL A 92 -6.26 10.56 7.06
CA VAL A 92 -5.22 9.52 7.08
C VAL A 92 -5.78 8.12 6.86
N LEU A 93 -6.97 7.82 7.38
CA LEU A 93 -7.63 6.53 7.16
C LEU A 93 -8.14 6.45 5.72
N ASP A 94 -8.70 7.54 5.19
CA ASP A 94 -9.13 7.60 3.81
C ASP A 94 -7.98 7.42 2.81
N ALA A 95 -6.81 8.02 3.06
CA ALA A 95 -5.62 7.83 2.23
C ALA A 95 -5.15 6.36 2.20
N ARG A 96 -5.23 5.65 3.33
CA ARG A 96 -4.94 4.20 3.39
C ARG A 96 -5.96 3.40 2.59
N LEU A 97 -7.24 3.74 2.68
CA LEU A 97 -8.30 3.08 1.92
C LEU A 97 -8.20 3.34 0.42
N ASP A 98 -7.79 4.55 0.01
CA ASP A 98 -7.52 4.88 -1.40
C ASP A 98 -6.39 4.01 -1.95
N THR A 99 -5.31 3.89 -1.19
CA THR A 99 -4.15 3.05 -1.53
C THR A 99 -4.53 1.58 -1.60
N ALA A 100 -5.24 1.06 -0.60
CA ALA A 100 -5.70 -0.32 -0.56
C ALA A 100 -6.69 -0.64 -1.70
N ALA A 101 -7.60 0.28 -2.00
CA ALA A 101 -8.55 0.11 -3.11
C ALA A 101 -7.84 0.14 -4.47
N ALA A 102 -6.81 0.96 -4.65
CA ALA A 102 -6.00 0.94 -5.87
C ALA A 102 -5.34 -0.43 -6.07
N ILE A 103 -4.74 -0.99 -5.01
CA ILE A 103 -4.14 -2.34 -5.05
C ILE A 103 -5.21 -3.41 -5.33
N ALA A 104 -6.33 -3.37 -4.60
CA ALA A 104 -7.39 -4.37 -4.74
C ALA A 104 -8.08 -4.35 -6.12
N ARG A 105 -8.16 -3.19 -6.78
CA ARG A 105 -8.68 -3.10 -8.16
C ARG A 105 -7.73 -3.72 -9.19
N ILE A 106 -6.42 -3.66 -8.96
CA ILE A 106 -5.41 -4.33 -9.81
C ILE A 106 -5.37 -5.84 -9.51
N HIS A 107 -5.61 -6.21 -8.25
CA HIS A 107 -5.57 -7.59 -7.76
C HIS A 107 -6.92 -8.06 -7.20
N PRO A 108 -7.99 -8.13 -8.03
CA PRO A 108 -9.36 -8.36 -7.56
C PRO A 108 -9.60 -9.76 -6.97
N ALA A 109 -8.68 -10.72 -7.18
CA ALA A 109 -8.76 -12.05 -6.61
C ALA A 109 -8.18 -12.14 -5.19
N ASN A 110 -7.30 -11.21 -4.81
CA ASN A 110 -6.67 -11.18 -3.50
C ASN A 110 -7.64 -10.63 -2.45
N LYS A 111 -7.65 -11.24 -1.27
CA LYS A 111 -8.49 -10.79 -0.16
C LYS A 111 -7.84 -9.62 0.59
N VAL A 112 -8.68 -8.70 1.06
CA VAL A 112 -8.28 -7.54 1.85
C VAL A 112 -8.75 -7.73 3.28
N ILE A 113 -7.82 -7.75 4.24
CA ILE A 113 -8.13 -7.73 5.66
C ILE A 113 -8.08 -6.28 6.13
N VAL A 114 -9.13 -5.79 6.76
CA VAL A 114 -9.16 -4.48 7.42
C VAL A 114 -9.10 -4.71 8.93
N SER A 115 -8.10 -4.14 9.60
CA SER A 115 -7.80 -4.41 11.03
C SER A 115 -7.95 -3.17 11.90
N GLY A 116 -8.90 -3.24 12.85
CA GLY A 116 -9.17 -2.20 13.84
C GLY A 116 -10.48 -2.42 14.58
N GLY A 117 -10.42 -2.47 15.91
CA GLY A 117 -11.59 -2.62 16.78
C GLY A 117 -12.30 -1.30 17.12
N PRO A 118 -13.10 -1.28 18.21
CA PRO A 118 -13.80 -0.08 18.65
C PRO A 118 -12.83 1.01 19.14
N THR A 119 -12.87 2.20 18.52
CA THR A 119 -12.03 3.35 18.90
C THR A 119 -12.81 4.55 19.44
N GLN A 120 -14.14 4.47 19.37
CA GLN A 120 -15.11 5.48 19.80
C GLN A 120 -16.34 4.76 20.39
N PRO A 121 -17.17 5.44 21.21
CA PRO A 121 -18.43 4.89 21.75
C PRO A 121 -19.51 4.84 20.66
N LEU A 122 -19.22 4.15 19.56
CA LEU A 122 -20.07 3.98 18.38
C LEU A 122 -20.50 2.50 18.27
N PRO A 123 -21.64 2.21 17.61
CA PRO A 123 -22.11 0.83 17.46
C PRO A 123 -21.32 0.03 16.41
N PHE A 124 -20.20 0.57 15.90
CA PHE A 124 -19.35 -0.07 14.91
C PHE A 124 -17.87 0.16 15.19
N SER A 125 -17.05 -0.80 14.77
CA SER A 125 -15.60 -0.75 14.86
C SER A 125 -14.98 0.05 13.71
N GLU A 126 -13.69 0.34 13.84
CA GLU A 126 -12.90 0.92 12.76
C GLU A 126 -12.90 0.04 11.49
N ALA A 127 -12.69 -1.26 11.65
CA ALA A 127 -12.74 -2.23 10.56
C ALA A 127 -14.08 -2.24 9.82
N GLN A 128 -15.21 -2.09 10.53
CA GLN A 128 -16.52 -1.98 9.89
C GLN A 128 -16.64 -0.69 9.07
N SER A 129 -16.12 0.44 9.58
CA SER A 129 -16.05 1.69 8.81
C SER A 129 -15.14 1.58 7.58
N MET A 130 -14.02 0.86 7.70
CA MET A 130 -13.10 0.57 6.59
C MET A 130 -13.74 -0.32 5.52
N LEU A 131 -14.51 -1.35 5.90
CA LEU A 131 -15.24 -2.19 4.93
C LEU A 131 -16.18 -1.35 4.07
N VAL A 132 -16.98 -0.48 4.70
CA VAL A 132 -17.86 0.46 3.96
C VAL A 132 -17.01 1.37 3.08
N GLY A 133 -15.89 1.89 3.59
CA GLY A 133 -14.98 2.75 2.86
C GLY A 133 -14.36 2.09 1.61
N LEU A 134 -14.03 0.80 1.66
CA LEU A 134 -13.50 0.04 0.52
C LEU A 134 -14.59 -0.32 -0.49
N VAL A 135 -15.79 -0.67 -0.03
CA VAL A 135 -16.94 -0.95 -0.91
C VAL A 135 -17.30 0.29 -1.72
N LEU A 136 -17.33 1.47 -1.10
CA LEU A 136 -17.55 2.75 -1.80
C LEU A 136 -16.46 3.07 -2.84
N ARG A 137 -15.28 2.46 -2.71
CA ARG A 137 -14.15 2.59 -3.66
C ARG A 137 -14.11 1.46 -4.71
N GLY A 138 -15.16 0.64 -4.77
CA GLY A 138 -15.32 -0.42 -5.77
C GLY A 138 -14.68 -1.75 -5.43
N VAL A 139 -14.28 -1.98 -4.17
CA VAL A 139 -13.77 -3.30 -3.73
C VAL A 139 -14.95 -4.23 -3.45
N ASN A 140 -14.90 -5.45 -4.00
CA ASN A 140 -15.95 -6.45 -3.77
C ASN A 140 -16.02 -6.82 -2.27
N PRO A 141 -17.17 -6.65 -1.59
CA PRO A 141 -17.31 -6.98 -0.17
C PRO A 141 -17.01 -8.44 0.16
N ALA A 142 -17.22 -9.37 -0.77
CA ALA A 142 -16.89 -10.80 -0.58
C ALA A 142 -15.37 -11.07 -0.47
N ASN A 143 -14.54 -10.10 -0.86
CA ASN A 143 -13.08 -10.17 -0.72
C ASN A 143 -12.57 -9.44 0.51
N ILE A 144 -13.44 -8.80 1.30
CA ILE A 144 -13.04 -8.05 2.50
C ILE A 144 -13.26 -8.93 3.74
N ILE A 145 -12.22 -9.09 4.54
CA ILE A 145 -12.25 -9.79 5.82
C ILE A 145 -12.12 -8.74 6.93
N LEU A 146 -12.98 -8.86 7.95
CA LEU A 146 -12.95 -7.98 9.12
C LEU A 146 -12.08 -8.58 10.22
N GLU A 147 -11.14 -7.79 10.73
CA GLU A 147 -10.54 -7.99 12.04
C GLU A 147 -10.97 -6.79 12.92
N ASN A 148 -11.96 -7.00 13.78
CA ASN A 148 -12.62 -5.95 14.56
C ASN A 148 -12.50 -6.12 16.08
N ALA A 149 -11.57 -6.95 16.56
CA ALA A 149 -11.41 -7.28 17.97
C ALA A 149 -10.27 -6.50 18.65
N SER A 150 -9.38 -5.88 17.86
CA SER A 150 -8.16 -5.24 18.35
C SER A 150 -8.35 -3.83 18.91
N TYR A 151 -7.79 -3.55 20.08
CA TYR A 151 -7.76 -2.23 20.75
C TYR A 151 -6.38 -1.56 20.71
N SER A 152 -5.36 -2.25 20.19
CA SER A 152 -4.00 -1.73 20.11
C SER A 152 -3.27 -2.17 18.84
N THR A 153 -2.13 -1.51 18.55
CA THR A 153 -1.28 -1.89 17.41
C THR A 153 -0.72 -3.32 17.54
N VAL A 154 -0.41 -3.76 18.77
CA VAL A 154 0.08 -5.13 19.02
C VAL A 154 -1.04 -6.15 18.81
N GLU A 155 -2.27 -5.83 19.24
CA GLU A 155 -3.42 -6.68 19.00
C GLU A 155 -3.78 -6.78 17.52
N ASN A 156 -3.74 -5.66 16.78
CA ASN A 156 -3.94 -5.66 15.32
C ASN A 156 -2.99 -6.68 14.66
N ALA A 157 -1.71 -6.62 15.00
CA ALA A 157 -0.70 -7.52 14.46
C ALA A 157 -0.98 -8.98 14.84
N ARG A 158 -1.23 -9.26 16.13
CA ARG A 158 -1.49 -10.61 16.63
C ARG A 158 -2.76 -11.23 16.01
N ASN A 159 -3.87 -10.49 16.02
CA ASN A 159 -5.16 -10.98 15.56
C ASN A 159 -5.16 -11.16 14.02
N THR A 160 -4.60 -10.19 13.29
CA THR A 160 -4.46 -10.30 11.83
C THR A 160 -3.55 -11.47 11.45
N THR A 161 -2.43 -11.65 12.15
CA THR A 161 -1.53 -12.80 11.95
C THR A 161 -2.24 -14.13 12.21
N GLY A 162 -3.12 -14.19 13.22
CA GLY A 162 -3.95 -15.37 13.48
C GLY A 162 -4.91 -15.70 12.33
N ILE A 163 -5.51 -14.68 11.72
CA ILE A 163 -6.35 -14.84 10.51
C ILE A 163 -5.51 -15.37 9.34
N LEU A 164 -4.35 -14.78 9.09
CA LEU A 164 -3.42 -15.21 8.03
C LEU A 164 -2.98 -16.67 8.22
N ALA A 165 -2.61 -17.06 9.45
CA ALA A 165 -2.21 -18.43 9.76
C ALA A 165 -3.35 -19.44 9.56
N SER A 166 -4.55 -19.10 10.02
CA SER A 166 -5.73 -19.97 9.87
C SER A 166 -6.13 -20.14 8.40
N ALA A 167 -5.81 -19.17 7.55
CA ALA A 167 -6.05 -19.21 6.12
C ALA A 167 -4.92 -19.87 5.31
N GLY A 168 -3.83 -20.33 5.95
CA GLY A 168 -2.67 -20.88 5.24
C GLY A 168 -1.93 -19.85 4.38
N ALA A 169 -1.96 -18.57 4.78
CA ALA A 169 -1.33 -17.50 4.03
C ALA A 169 0.21 -17.61 4.01
N GLN A 170 0.83 -17.06 2.97
CA GLN A 170 2.28 -16.86 2.88
C GLN A 170 2.70 -15.49 3.42
N GLY A 171 1.73 -14.60 3.68
CA GLY A 171 1.93 -13.27 4.20
C GLY A 171 0.98 -12.25 3.58
N ALA A 172 1.38 -10.98 3.60
CA ALA A 172 0.54 -9.89 3.13
C ALA A 172 1.31 -8.65 2.67
N VAL A 173 0.67 -7.87 1.80
CA VAL A 173 1.01 -6.45 1.64
C VAL A 173 0.41 -5.68 2.82
N LEU A 174 1.22 -4.93 3.54
CA LEU A 174 0.82 -4.15 4.72
C LEU A 174 0.67 -2.68 4.35
N VAL A 175 -0.58 -2.20 4.35
CA VAL A 175 -0.95 -0.81 4.03
C VAL A 175 -1.18 -0.03 5.33
N THR A 176 -0.38 1.01 5.54
CA THR A 176 -0.58 2.01 6.60
C THR A 176 0.07 3.33 6.20
N SER A 177 -0.02 4.35 7.04
CA SER A 177 0.65 5.64 6.85
C SER A 177 2.17 5.52 6.78
N ALA A 178 2.81 6.40 6.00
CA ALA A 178 4.27 6.51 5.97
C ALA A 178 4.88 6.66 7.37
N SER A 179 4.27 7.48 8.22
CA SER A 179 4.70 7.70 9.62
C SER A 179 4.57 6.47 10.53
N HIS A 180 3.90 5.41 10.07
CA HIS A 180 3.55 4.23 10.87
C HIS A 180 4.09 2.91 10.30
N ILE A 181 4.63 2.90 9.08
CA ILE A 181 4.96 1.68 8.36
C ILE A 181 6.07 0.87 9.03
N ASP A 182 7.11 1.53 9.56
CA ASP A 182 8.23 0.84 10.21
C ASP A 182 7.79 0.18 11.53
N ARG A 183 7.01 0.90 12.35
CA ARG A 183 6.43 0.36 13.58
C ARG A 183 5.49 -0.81 13.27
N ALA A 184 4.67 -0.68 12.24
CA ALA A 184 3.75 -1.72 11.81
C ALA A 184 4.52 -2.97 11.40
N LEU A 185 5.53 -2.83 10.54
CA LEU A 185 6.35 -3.94 10.06
C LEU A 185 7.03 -4.68 11.22
N ALA A 186 7.68 -3.94 12.14
CA ALA A 186 8.32 -4.53 13.31
C ALA A 186 7.33 -5.28 14.21
N THR A 187 6.13 -4.73 14.41
CA THR A 187 5.10 -5.36 15.25
C THR A 187 4.53 -6.63 14.60
N PHE A 188 4.30 -6.61 13.28
CA PHE A 188 3.82 -7.77 12.53
C PHE A 188 4.86 -8.90 12.43
N GLN A 189 6.14 -8.55 12.26
CA GLN A 189 7.25 -9.51 12.32
C GLN A 189 7.40 -10.12 13.72
N ALA A 190 7.22 -9.33 14.78
CA ALA A 190 7.22 -9.85 16.16
C ALA A 190 6.02 -10.78 16.45
N ALA A 191 4.86 -10.51 15.83
CA ALA A 191 3.67 -11.37 15.96
C ALA A 191 3.83 -12.70 15.20
N SER A 192 4.52 -12.70 14.06
CA SER A 192 4.95 -13.92 13.36
C SER A 192 6.15 -13.62 12.45
N GLY A 193 7.28 -14.26 12.76
CA GLY A 193 8.48 -14.21 11.93
C GLY A 193 8.42 -15.08 10.67
N GLN A 194 7.30 -15.78 10.43
CA GLN A 194 7.15 -16.71 9.30
C GLN A 194 6.55 -16.06 8.05
N PHE A 195 5.79 -14.98 8.22
CA PHE A 195 5.11 -14.32 7.11
C PHE A 195 5.97 -13.25 6.47
N ARG A 196 5.92 -13.19 5.13
CA ARG A 196 6.48 -12.07 4.38
C ARG A 196 5.49 -10.91 4.41
N TYR A 197 5.91 -9.78 4.99
CA TYR A 197 5.16 -8.53 4.95
C TYR A 197 5.80 -7.55 3.99
N VAL A 198 5.07 -7.14 2.96
CA VAL A 198 5.52 -6.14 1.98
C VAL A 198 4.92 -4.78 2.34
N PRO A 199 5.72 -3.81 2.80
CA PRO A 199 5.19 -2.53 3.27
C PRO A 199 4.76 -1.62 2.11
N VAL A 200 3.56 -1.05 2.19
CA VAL A 200 3.10 0.03 1.31
C VAL A 200 2.63 1.21 2.16
N ALA A 201 3.30 2.35 1.99
CA ALA A 201 2.99 3.57 2.71
C ALA A 201 1.94 4.39 1.96
N ALA A 202 0.81 4.66 2.61
CA ALA A 202 -0.15 5.65 2.16
C ALA A 202 0.32 7.08 2.57
N PRO A 203 -0.03 8.12 1.79
CA PRO A 203 0.22 9.50 2.17
C PRO A 203 -0.45 9.87 3.51
N GLY A 204 0.23 10.68 4.33
CA GLY A 204 -0.28 11.19 5.60
C GLY A 204 0.33 10.54 6.84
#